data_AF-A0A950R6X6-F1
#
_entry.id   AF-A0A950R6X6-F1
#
_cell.length_a   1.000
_cell.length_b   1.000
_cell.length_c   1.000
_cell.angle_alpha   90.00
_cell.angle_beta   90.00
_cell.angle_gamma   90.00
#
_symmetry.space_group_name_H-M   'P 1'
#
loop_
_entity.id
_entity.type
_entity.pdbx_description
1 polymer ?
#
loop_
_entity_poly.entity_id
_entity_poly.type
_entity_poly.pdbx_seq_one_letter_code
_entity_poly.pdbx_strand_id
1 'polypeptide(L)'
;MPKPGRPNILVLWGDDIGWWNISYNNRGQMGYRTPNIDRIGHEGATFTDYYGQQSCTAGRAAFITGQNPIRTGLTKVGMPGADVG
;
A
#
# COMPACT_ATOMS: atom_id res chain seq x y z
N MET A 1 5.76 -17.70 23.19
CA MET A 1 6.79 -16.66 22.97
C MET A 1 7.35 -16.80 21.56
N PRO A 2 7.69 -15.69 20.87
CA PRO A 2 8.32 -15.76 19.55
C PRO A 2 9.65 -16.53 19.62
N LYS A 3 9.96 -17.31 18.57
CA LYS A 3 11.23 -18.07 18.48
C LYS A 3 12.41 -17.10 18.35
N PRO A 4 13.54 -17.32 19.07
CA PRO A 4 14.76 -16.52 18.89
C PRO A 4 15.18 -16.47 17.42
N GLY A 5 15.52 -15.28 16.92
CA GLY A 5 16.00 -15.07 15.56
C GLY A 5 14.93 -14.98 14.46
N ARG A 6 13.63 -15.11 14.77
CA ARG A 6 12.57 -14.81 13.79
C ARG A 6 12.19 -13.33 13.83
N PRO A 7 12.34 -12.57 12.73
CA PRO A 7 11.90 -11.18 12.69
C PRO A 7 10.37 -11.10 12.73
N ASN A 8 9.84 -10.02 13.30
CA ASN A 8 8.44 -9.66 13.15
C ASN A 8 8.29 -8.82 11.88
N ILE A 9 7.27 -9.11 11.07
CA ILE A 9 6.97 -8.36 9.84
C ILE A 9 5.65 -7.62 10.07
N LEU A 10 5.68 -6.29 9.98
CA LEU A 10 4.51 -5.42 10.06
C LEU A 10 4.31 -4.73 8.72
N VAL A 11 3.11 -4.86 8.15
CA VAL A 11 2.69 -4.12 6.97
C VAL A 11 1.69 -3.05 7.40
N LEU A 12 2.02 -1.78 7.14
CA LEU A 12 1.11 -0.65 7.31
C LEU A 12 0.71 -0.15 5.93
N TRP A 13 -0.60 0.00 5.71
CA TRP A 13 -1.13 0.38 4.41
C TRP A 13 -2.28 1.38 4.57
N GLY A 14 -2.11 2.59 4.03
CA GLY A 14 -3.16 3.59 3.93
C GLY A 14 -4.09 3.34 2.74
N ASP A 15 -5.39 3.62 2.91
CA ASP A 15 -6.38 3.60 1.84
C ASP A 15 -6.50 4.99 1.22
N ASP A 16 -6.61 5.06 -0.11
CA ASP A 16 -6.72 6.32 -0.88
C ASP A 16 -5.64 7.38 -0.55
N ILE A 17 -4.44 6.96 -0.13
CA ILE A 17 -3.30 7.85 0.10
C ILE A 17 -2.46 7.98 -1.18
N GLY A 18 -2.53 9.14 -1.80
CA GLY A 18 -1.72 9.48 -2.97
C GLY A 18 -0.25 9.72 -2.61
N TRP A 19 0.63 9.54 -3.60
CA TRP A 19 2.07 9.76 -3.48
C TRP A 19 2.40 11.12 -2.85
N TRP A 20 1.70 12.17 -3.28
CA TRP A 20 1.94 13.54 -2.84
C TRP A 20 1.30 13.88 -1.49
N ASN A 21 0.56 12.98 -0.85
CA ASN A 21 -0.02 13.21 0.48
C ASN A 21 1.02 13.03 1.60
N ILE A 22 2.08 12.26 1.41
CA ILE A 22 3.11 12.04 2.43
C ILE A 22 4.14 13.19 2.42
N SER A 23 4.42 13.81 3.58
CA SER A 23 5.30 14.99 3.61
C SER A 23 6.76 14.69 3.32
N TYR A 24 7.20 13.44 3.50
CA TYR A 24 8.48 12.97 2.99
C TYR A 24 8.62 13.20 1.47
N ASN A 25 7.57 12.94 0.70
CA ASN A 25 7.58 13.04 -0.76
C ASN A 25 7.45 14.49 -1.25
N ASN A 26 6.52 15.25 -0.66
CA ASN A 26 6.21 16.62 -1.08
C ASN A 26 7.04 17.71 -0.35
N ARG A 27 7.89 17.32 0.60
CA ARG A 27 8.73 18.21 1.43
C ARG A 27 7.95 19.28 2.22
N GLY A 28 6.70 19.00 2.58
CA GLY A 28 5.80 19.86 3.34
C GLY A 28 4.94 20.79 2.48
N GLN A 29 4.94 20.63 1.16
CA GLN A 29 4.21 21.51 0.24
C GLN A 29 2.70 21.48 0.45
N MET A 30 2.15 20.39 1.01
CA MET A 30 0.71 20.27 1.30
C MET A 30 0.27 21.05 2.55
N GLY A 31 1.18 21.74 3.24
CA GLY A 31 0.89 22.55 4.43
C GLY A 31 0.83 21.76 5.74
N TYR A 32 0.87 20.43 5.69
CA TYR A 32 0.96 19.55 6.86
C TYR A 32 2.22 18.67 6.81
N ARG A 33 2.49 17.99 7.93
CA ARG A 33 3.61 17.06 8.10
C ARG A 33 3.12 15.71 8.64
N THR A 34 3.80 14.63 8.21
CA THR A 34 3.62 13.25 8.64
C THR A 34 4.87 12.75 9.36
N PRO A 35 5.26 13.34 10.51
CA PRO A 35 6.59 13.15 11.10
C PRO A 35 6.95 11.70 11.41
N ASN A 36 5.97 10.87 11.80
CA ASN A 36 6.19 9.45 12.06
C ASN A 36 6.47 8.64 10.78
N ILE A 37 5.84 9.01 9.66
CA ILE A 37 6.07 8.36 8.35
C ILE A 37 7.39 8.86 7.76
N ASP A 38 7.66 10.16 7.86
CA ASP A 38 8.91 10.77 7.39
C ASP A 38 10.12 10.13 8.09
N ARG A 39 10.01 9.87 9.40
CA ARG A 39 11.04 9.15 10.17
C ARG A 39 11.33 7.75 9.62
N ILE A 40 10.29 6.98 9.25
CA ILE A 40 10.46 5.64 8.65
C ILE A 40 11.23 5.74 7.32
N GLY A 41 10.93 6.74 6.48
CA GLY A 41 11.64 6.96 5.22
C GLY A 41 13.09 7.45 5.40
N HIS A 42 13.42 8.12 6.50
CA HIS A 42 14.79 8.55 6.82
C HIS A 42 15.65 7.45 7.44
N GLU A 43 15.07 6.59 8.27
CA GLU A 43 15.77 5.49 8.95
C GLU A 43 15.83 4.20 8.11
N GLY A 44 15.04 4.12 7.05
CA GLY A 44 14.86 2.92 6.24
C GLY A 44 15.23 3.10 4.77
N ALA A 45 14.52 2.36 3.93
CA ALA A 45 14.61 2.47 2.49
C ALA A 45 13.32 3.08 1.93
N THR A 46 13.46 3.90 0.89
CA THR A 46 12.34 4.53 0.19
C THR A 46 12.34 4.11 -1.27
N PHE A 47 11.15 3.86 -1.81
CA PHE A 47 10.92 3.59 -3.22
C PHE A 47 10.31 4.83 -3.86
N THR A 48 11.00 5.43 -4.84
CA THR A 48 10.50 6.58 -5.63
C THR A 48 9.40 6.18 -6.60
N ASP A 49 9.40 4.91 -7.00
CA ASP A 49 8.51 4.34 -7.99
C ASP A 49 7.83 3.11 -7.39
N TYR A 50 6.54 3.24 -7.05
CA TYR A 50 5.66 2.12 -6.71
C TYR A 50 4.32 2.30 -7.42
N TYR A 51 3.78 1.21 -7.97
CA TYR A 51 2.55 1.24 -8.76
C TYR A 51 1.47 0.41 -8.09
N GLY A 52 0.32 1.05 -7.86
CA GLY A 52 -0.87 0.42 -7.30
C GLY A 52 -1.89 0.05 -8.38
N GLN A 53 -2.82 -0.83 -8.02
CA GLN A 53 -4.03 -1.07 -8.81
C GLN A 53 -5.05 0.03 -8.52
N GLN A 54 -5.91 0.32 -9.50
CA GLN A 54 -6.90 1.41 -9.42
C GLN A 54 -8.13 1.09 -8.55
N SER A 55 -8.17 -0.09 -7.91
CA SER A 55 -9.28 -0.53 -7.07
C SER A 55 -8.74 -1.10 -5.76
N CYS A 56 -9.41 -0.83 -4.63
CA CYS A 56 -9.08 -1.40 -3.33
C CYS A 56 -9.03 -2.94 -3.39
N THR A 57 -10.01 -3.57 -4.04
CA THR A 57 -10.08 -5.04 -4.20
C THR A 57 -8.89 -5.55 -5.01
N ALA A 58 -8.63 -4.97 -6.17
CA ALA A 58 -7.53 -5.39 -7.03
C ALA A 58 -6.16 -5.17 -6.38
N GLY A 59 -5.97 -4.03 -5.73
CA GLY A 59 -4.72 -3.70 -5.05
C GLY A 59 -4.43 -4.67 -3.91
N ARG A 60 -5.43 -4.91 -3.05
CA ARG A 60 -5.31 -5.83 -1.90
C ARG A 60 -5.14 -7.27 -2.36
N ALA A 61 -5.86 -7.70 -3.40
CA ALA A 61 -5.68 -9.01 -3.99
C ALA A 61 -4.26 -9.20 -4.53
N ALA A 62 -3.74 -8.22 -5.28
CA ALA A 62 -2.38 -8.29 -5.82
C ALA A 62 -1.32 -8.37 -4.71
N PHE A 63 -1.47 -7.58 -3.65
CA PHE A 63 -0.55 -7.58 -2.51
C PHE A 63 -0.56 -8.91 -1.75
N ILE A 64 -1.74 -9.44 -1.42
CA ILE A 64 -1.88 -10.66 -0.61
C ILE A 64 -1.42 -11.90 -1.40
N THR A 65 -1.76 -11.98 -2.68
CA THR A 65 -1.49 -13.17 -3.50
C THR A 65 -0.14 -13.12 -4.22
N GLY A 66 0.45 -11.93 -4.37
CA GLY A 66 1.64 -11.73 -5.22
C GLY A 66 1.35 -11.94 -6.71
N GLN A 67 0.07 -11.91 -7.12
CA GLN A 67 -0.35 -12.16 -8.50
C GLN A 67 -0.97 -10.92 -9.14
N ASN A 68 -0.87 -10.82 -10.46
CA ASN A 68 -1.64 -9.82 -11.20
C ASN A 68 -3.15 -10.12 -11.01
N PRO A 69 -3.99 -9.11 -10.69
CA PRO A 69 -5.43 -9.29 -10.47
C PRO A 69 -6.17 -10.06 -11.56
N ILE A 70 -5.69 -10.00 -12.82
CA ILE A 70 -6.29 -10.77 -13.92
C ILE A 70 -6.23 -12.29 -13.70
N ARG A 71 -5.24 -12.77 -12.92
CA ARG A 71 -5.07 -14.20 -12.60
C ARG A 71 -5.96 -14.66 -11.46
N THR A 72 -6.38 -13.73 -10.59
CA THR A 72 -7.26 -14.03 -9.45
C THR A 72 -8.72 -13.75 -9.77
N GLY A 73 -8.99 -12.99 -10.84
CA GLY A 73 -10.34 -12.53 -11.20
C GLY A 73 -10.86 -11.40 -10.31
N LEU A 74 -10.03 -10.86 -9.40
CA LEU A 74 -10.39 -9.78 -8.48
C LEU A 74 -9.94 -8.43 -9.05
N THR A 75 -10.51 -8.03 -10.18
CA THR A 75 -10.03 -6.86 -10.96
C THR A 75 -10.74 -5.57 -10.62
N LYS A 76 -11.96 -5.65 -10.06
CA LYS A 76 -12.76 -4.51 -9.64
C LYS A 76 -13.40 -4.80 -8.28
N VAL A 77 -14.28 -3.88 -7.87
CA VAL A 77 -15.18 -4.14 -6.75
C VAL A 77 -16.37 -4.92 -7.30
N GLY A 78 -16.58 -6.13 -6.79
CA GLY A 78 -17.76 -6.92 -7.14
C GLY A 78 -19.03 -6.17 -6.73
N MET A 79 -19.90 -5.91 -7.70
CA MET A 79 -21.22 -5.33 -7.45
C MET A 79 -22.25 -6.46 -7.36
N PRO A 80 -23.33 -6.29 -6.56
CA PRO A 80 -24.42 -7.28 -6.52
C PRO A 80 -24.97 -7.53 -7.93
N GLY A 81 -24.98 -8.80 -8.35
CA GLY A 81 -25.45 -9.22 -9.67
C GLY A 81 -24.44 -9.08 -10.81
N ALA A 82 -23.18 -8.71 -10.54
CA ALA A 82 -22.14 -8.67 -11.56
C ALA A 82 -21.64 -10.08 -11.90
N ASP A 83 -21.41 -10.34 -13.19
CA ASP A 83 -20.85 -11.61 -13.68
C ASP A 83 -19.39 -11.84 -13.21
N VAL A 84 -18.70 -10.76 -12.81
CA VAL A 84 -17.30 -10.75 -12.38
C VAL A 84 -17.03 -9.74 -11.26
N GLY A 85 -15.97 -10.01 -10.48
CA GLY A 85 -15.47 -9.22 -9.35
C GLY A 85 -14.48 -8.12 -9.72
#